data_AF-A0A0D2CAX7-F1
#
_entry.id   AF-A0A0D2CAX7-F1
#
_cell.length_a   1.000
_cell.length_b   1.000
_cell.length_c   1.000
_cell.angle_alpha   90.00
_cell.angle_beta   90.00
_cell.angle_gamma   90.00
#
_symmetry.space_group_name_H-M   'P 1'
#
loop_
_entity.id
_entity.type
_entity.pdbx_description
1 polymer ?
#
loop_
_entity_poly.entity_id
_entity_poly.type
_entity_poly.pdbx_seq_one_letter_code
_entity_poly.pdbx_strand_id
1 'polypeptide(L)'
;MLIEVGKQTPMFARMSTILGSRCSADNVRDVRGFALKFYTDDGNCDLVGNNIPVFFLNDAMKFPDLIHAGKPEPRLEVPQAQTAHNNFWDFQYLHPEATHMFMWAISDRAIPRSYRMMQGFGVNTYRLVNKDDVSHFVKFHWTPTLGVCSVMWDENLKIGGQDPDFLRKDLAEAIDNGVYPKWKFGIQVLSEDRQDDFDFDILDATKVWPEELVPIRYIGEFELNRNPDEYFPQTEMAAFCTSHIVPGIEMSDDPVLQGRNFSYLDTQISRLGVNFQQLPINRPVCPIMNIHRDGAGQQRIHKGNVNYWPNQFEATPPKRPTAQNYSTYPEKLAGIKARTKSPKFQEHIDQAELFYNSLPPHERTHLESALCFELDHCDDPVVYNRICERLAEMNLQLAQNVAAMVGAAVPQKSPRAAHARSSRALAQSYYAPRIPTIETRRVAILLSDGFASADFASMMAALKDARAFPCIIGPRRSSINPADASASGAQSVTPAHHFEGLRSTMVDAVFVPDGSHVADLCRNGRAVQWVREAFAHCKAIAATGRGVELVREALGPLAHGHVKLSTQAQDHVEESYGVITAGSVGPKHVGNVLDIMKTAEGFLGKFFAAISRHRTYERELTTQLAY
;
A
#
# COMPACT_ATOMS: atom_id res chain seq x y z
N MET A 1 -14.89 -21.35 -5.75
CA MET A 1 -13.79 -20.36 -5.71
C MET A 1 -12.43 -20.98 -5.38
N LEU A 2 -12.29 -21.77 -4.31
CA LEU A 2 -10.98 -22.18 -3.77
C LEU A 2 -10.49 -23.61 -4.13
N ILE A 3 -11.33 -24.43 -4.76
CA ILE A 3 -11.09 -25.89 -4.89
C ILE A 3 -10.69 -26.37 -6.30
N GLU A 4 -10.95 -25.57 -7.34
CA GLU A 4 -10.72 -25.96 -8.73
C GLU A 4 -9.51 -25.23 -9.29
N VAL A 5 -8.41 -25.97 -9.50
CA VAL A 5 -7.16 -25.41 -10.05
C VAL A 5 -7.38 -25.01 -11.51
N GLY A 6 -6.98 -23.79 -11.85
CA GLY A 6 -7.09 -23.25 -13.21
C GLY A 6 -8.42 -22.55 -13.52
N LYS A 7 -9.43 -22.66 -12.64
CA LYS A 7 -10.69 -21.91 -12.78
C LYS A 7 -10.44 -20.42 -12.61
N GLN A 8 -10.84 -19.63 -13.60
CA GLN A 8 -10.84 -18.17 -13.51
C GLN A 8 -12.16 -17.69 -12.92
N THR A 9 -12.09 -16.93 -11.82
CA THR A 9 -13.26 -16.29 -11.19
C THR A 9 -13.18 -14.79 -11.46
N PRO A 10 -14.16 -14.19 -12.15
CA PRO A 10 -14.20 -12.74 -12.30
C PRO A 10 -14.23 -12.05 -10.95
N MET A 11 -13.58 -10.90 -10.83
CA MET A 11 -13.57 -10.12 -9.59
C MET A 11 -13.55 -8.62 -9.83
N PHE A 12 -13.95 -7.86 -8.82
CA PHE A 12 -13.79 -6.42 -8.74
C PHE A 12 -13.03 -6.05 -7.46
N ALA A 13 -12.03 -5.20 -7.57
CA ALA A 13 -11.24 -4.73 -6.44
C ALA A 13 -11.44 -3.21 -6.24
N ARG A 14 -11.56 -2.79 -4.99
CA ARG A 14 -11.55 -1.38 -4.61
C ARG A 14 -10.53 -1.15 -3.50
N MET A 15 -9.56 -0.29 -3.79
CA MET A 15 -8.61 0.22 -2.81
C MET A 15 -9.06 1.60 -2.32
N SER A 16 -8.75 1.95 -1.07
CA SER A 16 -9.14 3.25 -0.52
C SER A 16 -8.25 3.68 0.64
N THR A 17 -8.31 4.96 1.01
CA THR A 17 -8.01 5.45 2.36
C THR A 17 -9.20 5.17 3.30
N ILE A 18 -9.10 5.55 4.57
CA ILE A 18 -10.14 5.35 5.59
C ILE A 18 -10.72 6.69 6.07
N LEU A 19 -9.88 7.62 6.53
CA LEU A 19 -10.32 8.81 7.24
C LEU A 19 -10.76 9.94 6.31
N GLY A 20 -10.19 10.03 5.11
CA GLY A 20 -10.54 11.09 4.17
C GLY A 20 -11.98 11.02 3.67
N SER A 21 -12.56 12.18 3.34
CA SER A 21 -13.79 12.24 2.53
C SER A 21 -13.46 11.91 1.05
N ARG A 22 -14.49 11.72 0.21
CA ARG A 22 -14.35 11.21 -1.18
C ARG A 22 -13.22 11.83 -2.03
N CYS A 23 -12.94 13.12 -1.85
CA CYS A 23 -11.96 13.87 -2.65
C CYS A 23 -10.70 14.26 -1.85
N SER A 24 -10.41 13.62 -0.71
CA SER A 24 -9.11 13.75 -0.07
C SER A 24 -8.00 13.18 -0.96
N ALA A 25 -6.77 13.63 -0.77
CA ALA A 25 -5.63 13.09 -1.49
C ALA A 25 -5.43 11.58 -1.24
N ASP A 26 -5.00 10.86 -2.28
CA ASP A 26 -4.59 9.45 -2.20
C ASP A 26 -3.36 9.25 -1.29
N ASN A 27 -2.43 10.20 -1.32
CA ASN A 27 -1.15 10.20 -0.61
C ASN A 27 -1.25 10.85 0.76
N VAL A 28 -1.97 10.21 1.68
CA VAL A 28 -1.99 10.53 3.11
C VAL A 28 -1.38 9.40 3.93
N ARG A 29 -0.97 9.66 5.18
CA ARG A 29 -0.67 8.59 6.13
C ARG A 29 -1.99 8.03 6.65
N ASP A 30 -2.32 6.81 6.23
CA ASP A 30 -3.57 6.16 6.60
C ASP A 30 -3.47 4.65 6.37
N VAL A 31 -4.36 3.89 6.98
CA VAL A 31 -4.62 2.52 6.55
C VAL A 31 -5.16 2.55 5.12
N ARG A 32 -4.86 1.54 4.32
CA ARG A 32 -5.50 1.35 3.01
C ARG A 32 -6.49 0.20 3.04
N GLY A 33 -7.72 0.47 2.64
CA GLY A 33 -8.72 -0.57 2.37
C GLY A 33 -8.32 -1.44 1.18
N PHE A 34 -8.56 -2.74 1.28
CA PHE A 34 -8.26 -3.75 0.26
C PHE A 34 -9.47 -4.67 0.10
N ALA A 35 -10.49 -4.20 -0.63
CA ALA A 35 -11.76 -4.91 -0.76
C ALA A 35 -11.86 -5.66 -2.10
N LEU A 36 -12.08 -6.97 -2.04
CA LEU A 36 -12.23 -7.83 -3.21
C LEU A 36 -13.64 -8.45 -3.25
N LYS A 37 -14.30 -8.39 -4.40
CA LYS A 37 -15.57 -9.06 -4.69
C LYS A 37 -15.32 -10.12 -5.75
N PHE A 38 -15.54 -11.38 -5.41
CA PHE A 38 -15.44 -12.52 -6.31
C PHE A 38 -16.84 -12.93 -6.79
N TYR A 39 -17.05 -12.92 -8.11
CA TYR A 39 -18.30 -13.33 -8.72
C TYR A 39 -18.25 -14.85 -8.99
N THR A 40 -18.61 -15.65 -7.99
CA THR A 40 -18.50 -17.11 -8.05
C THR A 40 -19.79 -17.75 -8.59
N ASP A 41 -19.71 -19.03 -8.97
CA ASP A 41 -20.90 -19.82 -9.37
C ASP A 41 -21.89 -20.05 -8.21
N ASP A 42 -21.41 -19.94 -6.97
CA ASP A 42 -22.18 -20.21 -5.74
C ASP A 42 -22.66 -18.92 -5.04
N GLY A 43 -22.44 -17.76 -5.65
CA GLY A 43 -22.75 -16.45 -5.08
C GLY A 43 -21.57 -15.49 -5.11
N ASN A 44 -21.80 -14.26 -4.67
CA ASN A 44 -20.72 -13.31 -4.46
C ASN A 44 -20.01 -13.62 -3.15
N CYS A 45 -18.68 -13.69 -3.18
CA CYS A 45 -17.85 -13.73 -1.98
C CYS A 45 -17.08 -12.41 -1.89
N ASP A 46 -17.20 -11.69 -0.78
CA ASP A 46 -16.40 -10.50 -0.54
C ASP A 46 -15.35 -10.76 0.54
N LEU A 47 -14.09 -10.46 0.23
CA LEU A 47 -13.01 -10.44 1.20
C LEU A 47 -12.62 -8.97 1.42
N VAL A 48 -13.13 -8.41 2.52
CA VAL A 48 -13.03 -6.97 2.82
C VAL A 48 -11.90 -6.73 3.82
N GLY A 49 -10.70 -6.54 3.29
CA GLY A 49 -9.47 -6.42 4.05
C GLY A 49 -8.89 -5.00 4.13
N ASN A 50 -7.69 -4.92 4.71
CA ASN A 50 -6.82 -3.74 4.75
C ASN A 50 -5.40 -4.11 4.32
N ASN A 51 -4.54 -3.12 4.08
CA ASN A 51 -3.12 -3.32 3.80
C ASN A 51 -2.23 -3.58 5.04
N ILE A 52 -2.84 -3.59 6.23
CA ILE A 52 -2.21 -3.86 7.53
C ILE A 52 -2.92 -5.09 8.14
N PRO A 53 -2.19 -6.04 8.76
CA PRO A 53 -2.74 -7.34 9.16
C PRO A 53 -3.59 -7.33 10.44
N VAL A 54 -3.63 -6.20 11.15
CA VAL A 54 -4.36 -6.03 12.41
C VAL A 54 -5.30 -4.82 12.33
N PHE A 55 -6.12 -4.64 13.37
CA PHE A 55 -7.00 -3.50 13.54
C PHE A 55 -6.75 -2.79 14.87
N PHE A 56 -7.26 -1.57 15.02
CA PHE A 56 -7.11 -0.74 16.24
C PHE A 56 -7.91 -1.28 17.42
N LEU A 57 -8.93 -2.09 17.16
CA LEU A 57 -9.92 -2.52 18.16
C LEU A 57 -10.02 -4.04 18.13
N ASN A 58 -10.44 -4.58 19.26
CA ASN A 58 -10.81 -5.98 19.41
C ASN A 58 -12.32 -6.18 19.69
N ASP A 59 -13.13 -5.12 19.60
CA ASP A 59 -14.59 -5.15 19.65
C ASP A 59 -15.19 -4.08 18.72
N ALA A 60 -16.11 -4.48 17.84
CA ALA A 60 -16.75 -3.58 16.87
C ALA A 60 -17.59 -2.45 17.52
N MET A 61 -18.03 -2.61 18.77
CA MET A 61 -18.82 -1.61 19.49
C MET A 61 -18.05 -0.28 19.67
N LYS A 62 -16.72 -0.31 19.61
CA LYS A 62 -15.85 0.88 19.69
C LYS A 62 -15.51 1.51 18.35
N PHE A 63 -16.01 0.94 17.23
CA PHE A 63 -15.72 1.45 15.90
C PHE A 63 -16.14 2.91 15.71
N PRO A 64 -17.34 3.36 16.16
CA PRO A 64 -17.69 4.78 16.08
C PRO A 64 -16.73 5.68 16.85
N ASP A 65 -16.28 5.27 18.05
CA ASP A 65 -15.37 6.07 18.88
C ASP A 65 -14.01 6.25 18.19
N LEU A 66 -13.43 5.17 17.68
CA LEU A 66 -12.18 5.22 16.91
C LEU A 66 -12.31 6.12 15.68
N ILE A 67 -13.36 5.91 14.88
CA ILE A 67 -13.53 6.66 13.64
C ILE A 67 -13.79 8.13 13.93
N HIS A 68 -14.57 8.49 14.96
CA HIS A 68 -14.74 9.88 15.37
C HIS A 68 -13.43 10.50 15.88
N ALA A 69 -12.61 9.73 16.61
CA ALA A 69 -11.33 10.22 17.13
C ALA A 69 -10.32 10.53 16.02
N GLY A 70 -10.27 9.73 14.95
CA GLY A 70 -9.38 9.97 13.80
C GLY A 70 -9.95 10.84 12.68
N LYS A 71 -11.27 11.05 12.65
CA LYS A 71 -11.92 11.97 11.68
C LYS A 71 -11.67 13.42 12.10
N PRO A 72 -11.89 14.39 11.18
CA PRO A 72 -11.75 15.80 11.51
C PRO A 72 -12.55 16.18 12.75
N GLU A 73 -11.94 16.95 13.65
CA GLU A 73 -12.54 17.27 14.95
C GLU A 73 -13.84 18.07 14.77
N PRO A 74 -14.90 17.78 15.56
CA PRO A 74 -16.26 18.22 15.25
C PRO A 74 -16.47 19.74 15.33
N ARG A 75 -15.57 20.46 16.01
CA ARG A 75 -15.71 21.92 16.17
C ARG A 75 -15.50 22.66 14.86
N LEU A 76 -14.50 22.26 14.08
CA LEU A 76 -14.07 22.97 12.86
C LEU A 76 -13.94 22.06 11.64
N GLU A 77 -14.15 20.75 11.79
CA GLU A 77 -13.90 19.75 10.75
C GLU A 77 -12.44 19.79 10.26
N VAL A 78 -11.48 19.84 11.20
CA VAL A 78 -10.04 19.86 10.94
C VAL A 78 -9.35 18.81 11.83
N PRO A 79 -8.32 18.09 11.35
CA PRO A 79 -7.76 18.11 10.00
C PRO A 79 -8.41 17.09 9.04
N GLN A 80 -8.31 17.34 7.72
CA GLN A 80 -8.80 16.41 6.70
C GLN A 80 -7.79 15.28 6.46
N ALA A 81 -8.26 14.04 6.55
CA ALA A 81 -7.52 12.81 6.19
C ALA A 81 -6.16 12.66 6.90
N GLN A 82 -6.07 13.05 8.16
CA GLN A 82 -4.85 13.04 8.96
C GLN A 82 -5.15 12.57 10.38
N THR A 83 -4.26 11.78 10.95
CA THR A 83 -4.26 11.38 12.37
C THR A 83 -3.49 12.33 13.27
N ALA A 84 -2.83 13.33 12.67
CA ALA A 84 -1.93 14.28 13.33
C ALA A 84 -2.73 15.39 14.06
N HIS A 85 -3.49 15.00 15.07
CA HIS A 85 -4.26 15.91 15.93
C HIS A 85 -4.63 15.27 17.28
N ASN A 86 -5.09 16.09 18.23
CA ASN A 86 -5.30 15.71 19.62
C ASN A 86 -6.21 14.50 19.81
N ASN A 87 -7.42 14.51 19.21
CA ASN A 87 -8.42 13.48 19.48
C ASN A 87 -7.95 12.06 19.12
N PHE A 88 -7.24 11.91 18.00
CA PHE A 88 -6.77 10.60 17.56
C PHE A 88 -5.79 10.00 18.57
N TRP A 89 -4.82 10.81 19.00
CA TRP A 89 -3.75 10.38 19.90
C TRP A 89 -4.22 10.25 21.36
N ASP A 90 -5.20 11.04 21.81
CA ASP A 90 -5.86 10.80 23.10
C ASP A 90 -6.57 9.43 23.11
N PHE A 91 -7.30 9.10 22.03
CA PHE A 91 -7.92 7.78 21.88
C PHE A 91 -6.89 6.66 21.92
N GLN A 92 -5.77 6.79 21.18
CA GLN A 92 -4.72 5.76 21.14
C GLN A 92 -4.13 5.48 22.53
N TYR A 93 -3.99 6.51 23.37
CA TYR A 93 -3.49 6.31 24.72
C TYR A 93 -4.51 5.62 25.63
N LEU A 94 -5.77 6.09 25.62
CA LEU A 94 -6.84 5.61 26.50
C LEU A 94 -7.34 4.20 26.13
N HIS A 95 -7.04 3.73 24.92
CA HIS A 95 -7.39 2.40 24.42
C HIS A 95 -6.12 1.61 24.12
N PRO A 96 -5.49 0.98 25.13
CA PRO A 96 -4.24 0.25 24.95
C PRO A 96 -4.33 -0.84 23.86
N GLU A 97 -5.51 -1.41 23.58
CA GLU A 97 -5.66 -2.38 22.49
C GLU A 97 -5.25 -1.85 21.10
N ALA A 98 -5.22 -0.52 20.92
CA ALA A 98 -4.83 0.14 19.68
C ALA A 98 -3.31 0.19 19.49
N THR A 99 -2.52 -0.16 20.51
CA THR A 99 -1.06 0.05 20.54
C THR A 99 -0.33 -0.61 19.38
N HIS A 100 -0.67 -1.87 19.10
CA HIS A 100 -0.06 -2.58 17.98
C HIS A 100 -0.42 -1.92 16.65
N MET A 101 -1.68 -1.53 16.46
CA MET A 101 -2.14 -0.97 15.20
C MET A 101 -1.57 0.42 14.91
N PHE A 102 -1.48 1.31 15.91
CA PHE A 102 -0.93 2.64 15.63
C PHE A 102 0.53 2.55 15.19
N MET A 103 1.31 1.59 15.70
CA MET A 103 2.69 1.35 15.24
C MET A 103 2.77 0.97 13.77
N TRP A 104 1.82 0.18 13.27
CA TRP A 104 1.67 -0.05 11.83
C TRP A 104 1.28 1.21 11.07
N ALA A 105 0.31 1.97 11.60
CA ALA A 105 -0.22 3.18 10.96
C ALA A 105 0.82 4.31 10.87
N ILE A 106 1.79 4.38 11.79
CA ILE A 106 2.87 5.37 11.72
C ILE A 106 4.15 4.85 11.04
N SER A 107 4.17 3.56 10.65
CA SER A 107 5.21 3.02 9.78
C SER A 107 5.00 3.38 8.31
N ASP A 108 5.97 3.04 7.46
CA ASP A 108 5.89 3.22 6.01
C ASP A 108 4.74 2.46 5.34
N ARG A 109 4.18 1.45 6.01
CA ARG A 109 3.02 0.68 5.52
C ARG A 109 1.80 1.58 5.24
N ALA A 110 1.72 2.73 5.91
CA ALA A 110 0.62 3.68 5.76
C ALA A 110 0.82 4.74 4.68
N ILE A 111 1.97 4.74 3.98
CA ILE A 111 2.30 5.64 2.87
C ILE A 111 2.81 4.85 1.65
N PRO A 112 2.02 3.90 1.13
CA PRO A 112 2.46 3.03 0.04
C PRO A 112 2.75 3.83 -1.23
N ARG A 113 3.78 3.40 -1.97
CA ARG A 113 4.15 4.02 -3.26
C ARG A 113 3.10 3.81 -4.34
N SER A 114 2.38 2.70 -4.27
CA SER A 114 1.34 2.31 -5.22
C SER A 114 0.41 1.32 -4.54
N TYR A 115 -0.88 1.33 -4.90
CA TYR A 115 -1.78 0.23 -4.53
C TYR A 115 -1.25 -1.13 -4.97
N ARG A 116 -0.48 -1.18 -6.07
CA ARG A 116 0.13 -2.38 -6.66
C ARG A 116 1.32 -2.93 -5.86
N MET A 117 1.82 -2.16 -4.89
CA MET A 117 3.02 -2.44 -4.09
C MET A 117 2.73 -2.45 -2.59
N MET A 118 1.51 -2.85 -2.21
CA MET A 118 1.15 -3.11 -0.82
C MET A 118 0.54 -4.50 -0.67
N GLN A 119 0.74 -5.09 0.51
CA GLN A 119 0.00 -6.28 0.89
C GLN A 119 -1.47 -5.95 1.10
N GLY A 120 -2.28 -7.00 1.17
CA GLY A 120 -3.59 -6.93 1.80
C GLY A 120 -3.78 -8.11 2.76
N PHE A 121 -4.70 -7.94 3.69
CA PHE A 121 -5.00 -8.90 4.75
C PHE A 121 -6.49 -8.91 5.04
N GLY A 122 -7.06 -10.10 5.25
CA GLY A 122 -8.44 -10.22 5.73
C GLY A 122 -8.64 -9.65 7.14
N VAL A 123 -7.54 -9.47 7.88
CA VAL A 123 -7.45 -9.03 9.29
C VAL A 123 -8.12 -10.00 10.24
N ASN A 124 -9.44 -10.17 10.15
CA ASN A 124 -10.19 -11.06 11.02
C ASN A 124 -9.89 -12.53 10.77
N THR A 125 -10.11 -13.35 11.79
CA THR A 125 -10.07 -14.80 11.64
C THR A 125 -11.39 -15.29 11.06
N TYR A 126 -11.33 -16.13 10.03
CA TYR A 126 -12.49 -16.80 9.44
C TYR A 126 -12.39 -18.31 9.69
N ARG A 127 -13.38 -19.07 9.24
CA ARG A 127 -13.35 -20.53 9.20
C ARG A 127 -13.37 -21.01 7.74
N LEU A 128 -12.62 -22.07 7.45
CA LEU A 128 -12.79 -22.91 6.26
C LEU A 128 -13.38 -24.24 6.68
N VAL A 129 -14.52 -24.62 6.09
CA VAL A 129 -15.21 -25.88 6.38
C VAL A 129 -15.12 -26.76 5.15
N ASN A 130 -14.54 -27.95 5.30
CA ASN A 130 -14.40 -28.88 4.19
C ASN A 130 -15.67 -29.73 3.99
N LYS A 131 -15.66 -30.59 2.96
CA LYS A 131 -16.80 -31.48 2.62
C LYS A 131 -17.17 -32.52 3.70
N ASP A 132 -16.27 -32.75 4.65
CA ASP A 132 -16.42 -33.72 5.75
C ASP A 132 -16.79 -32.98 7.06
N ASP A 133 -17.28 -31.74 6.96
CA ASP A 133 -17.63 -30.82 8.06
C ASP A 133 -16.49 -30.55 9.06
N VAL A 134 -15.23 -30.65 8.62
CA VAL A 134 -14.07 -30.31 9.45
C VAL A 134 -13.72 -28.83 9.28
N SER A 135 -13.74 -28.09 10.38
CA SER A 135 -13.46 -26.65 10.44
C SER A 135 -11.99 -26.36 10.72
N HIS A 136 -11.45 -25.34 10.06
CA HIS A 136 -10.13 -24.79 10.31
C HIS A 136 -10.24 -23.28 10.41
N PHE A 137 -9.53 -22.67 11.34
CA PHE A 137 -9.38 -21.22 11.38
C PHE A 137 -8.45 -20.74 10.26
N VAL A 138 -8.76 -19.59 9.66
CA VAL A 138 -8.01 -19.04 8.54
C VAL A 138 -7.81 -17.53 8.65
N LYS A 139 -6.62 -17.05 8.27
CA LYS A 139 -6.36 -15.65 7.90
C LYS A 139 -6.04 -15.58 6.40
N PHE A 140 -6.63 -14.61 5.71
CA PHE A 140 -6.40 -14.36 4.28
C PHE A 140 -5.29 -13.33 4.05
N HIS A 141 -4.43 -13.58 3.07
CA HIS A 141 -3.27 -12.75 2.72
C HIS A 141 -3.19 -12.52 1.22
N TRP A 142 -2.83 -11.30 0.83
CA TRP A 142 -2.51 -10.93 -0.55
C TRP A 142 -1.11 -10.33 -0.60
N THR A 143 -0.17 -11.00 -1.26
CA THR A 143 1.22 -10.55 -1.37
C THR A 143 1.50 -10.04 -2.78
N PRO A 144 1.83 -8.75 -2.99
CA PRO A 144 2.09 -8.19 -4.31
C PRO A 144 3.31 -8.84 -4.95
N THR A 145 3.25 -9.13 -6.25
CA THR A 145 4.39 -9.68 -6.99
C THR A 145 5.49 -8.64 -7.24
N LEU A 146 5.11 -7.35 -7.28
CA LEU A 146 6.01 -6.20 -7.38
C LEU A 146 6.70 -5.82 -6.06
N GLY A 147 6.42 -6.56 -4.99
CA GLY A 147 6.94 -6.32 -3.65
C GLY A 147 6.23 -5.20 -2.89
N VAL A 148 6.68 -4.95 -1.67
CA VAL A 148 6.12 -3.92 -0.78
C VAL A 148 7.01 -2.68 -0.79
N CYS A 149 6.46 -1.53 -1.16
CA CYS A 149 7.21 -0.28 -1.34
C CYS A 149 6.41 0.94 -0.88
N SER A 150 7.10 1.93 -0.31
CA SER A 150 6.51 3.13 0.30
C SER A 150 7.30 4.38 -0.05
N VAL A 151 6.62 5.52 -0.09
CA VAL A 151 7.28 6.83 -0.27
C VAL A 151 7.83 7.35 1.05
N MET A 152 8.66 8.39 0.99
CA MET A 152 9.11 9.12 2.19
C MET A 152 8.06 10.16 2.60
N TRP A 153 8.08 10.63 3.86
CA TRP A 153 6.99 11.50 4.35
C TRP A 153 6.88 12.86 3.65
N ASP A 154 7.99 13.59 3.47
CA ASP A 154 8.00 14.86 2.73
C ASP A 154 7.47 14.67 1.29
N GLU A 155 7.94 13.62 0.62
CA GLU A 155 7.46 13.23 -0.70
C GLU A 155 5.95 12.97 -0.69
N ASN A 156 5.46 12.19 0.28
CA ASN A 156 4.05 11.85 0.40
C ASN A 156 3.17 13.11 0.55
N LEU A 157 3.55 14.03 1.44
CA LEU A 157 2.84 15.31 1.62
C LEU A 157 2.85 16.14 0.34
N LYS A 158 4.02 16.26 -0.31
CA LYS A 158 4.14 16.99 -1.59
C LYS A 158 3.28 16.36 -2.68
N ILE A 159 3.26 15.04 -2.82
CA ILE A 159 2.37 14.34 -3.77
C ILE A 159 0.91 14.68 -3.48
N GLY A 160 0.49 14.63 -2.21
CA GLY A 160 -0.90 14.91 -1.83
C GLY A 160 -1.41 16.29 -2.26
N GLY A 161 -0.53 17.30 -2.33
CA GLY A 161 -0.86 18.61 -2.88
C GLY A 161 -0.68 18.73 -4.40
N GLN A 162 0.33 18.07 -4.97
CA GLN A 162 0.69 18.23 -6.38
C GLN A 162 -0.14 17.33 -7.33
N ASP A 163 -0.53 16.14 -6.88
CA ASP A 163 -1.37 15.17 -7.59
C ASP A 163 -2.20 14.35 -6.59
N PRO A 164 -3.36 14.86 -6.13
CA PRO A 164 -4.17 14.17 -5.13
C PRO A 164 -4.78 12.84 -5.64
N ASP A 165 -4.70 12.57 -6.95
CA ASP A 165 -5.16 11.33 -7.60
C ASP A 165 -4.01 10.37 -7.94
N PHE A 166 -2.83 10.53 -7.35
CA PHE A 166 -1.61 9.82 -7.74
C PHE A 166 -1.75 8.29 -7.71
N LEU A 167 -2.30 7.69 -6.64
CA LEU A 167 -2.45 6.23 -6.55
C LEU A 167 -3.53 5.71 -7.49
N ARG A 168 -4.60 6.49 -7.71
CA ARG A 168 -5.67 6.18 -8.67
C ARG A 168 -5.13 6.17 -10.11
N LYS A 169 -4.38 7.21 -10.50
CA LYS A 169 -3.74 7.31 -11.81
C LYS A 169 -2.68 6.24 -12.00
N ASP A 170 -1.90 5.93 -10.96
CA ASP A 170 -0.90 4.87 -11.00
C ASP A 170 -1.50 3.49 -11.30
N LEU A 171 -2.62 3.15 -10.67
CA LEU A 171 -3.32 1.90 -10.95
C LEU A 171 -3.91 1.88 -12.37
N ALA A 172 -4.60 2.96 -12.76
CA ALA A 172 -5.26 3.04 -14.06
C ALA A 172 -4.24 2.96 -15.22
N GLU A 173 -3.16 3.74 -15.15
CA GLU A 173 -2.11 3.77 -16.16
C GLU A 173 -1.40 2.42 -16.31
N ALA A 174 -1.15 1.70 -15.21
CA ALA A 174 -0.55 0.37 -15.28
C ALA A 174 -1.45 -0.61 -16.05
N ILE A 175 -2.77 -0.57 -15.80
CA ILE A 175 -3.75 -1.41 -16.48
C ILE A 175 -3.87 -1.04 -17.96
N ASP A 176 -3.98 0.24 -18.29
CA ASP A 176 -4.12 0.72 -19.68
C ASP A 176 -2.89 0.39 -20.53
N ASN A 177 -1.70 0.36 -19.91
CA ASN A 177 -0.46 -0.05 -20.57
C ASN A 177 -0.25 -1.58 -20.63
N GLY A 178 -1.23 -2.38 -20.24
CA GLY A 178 -1.14 -3.84 -20.27
C GLY A 178 -0.16 -4.43 -19.24
N VAL A 179 0.21 -3.66 -18.21
CA VAL A 179 1.10 -4.08 -17.13
C VAL A 179 0.28 -4.35 -15.88
N TYR A 180 -0.45 -5.47 -15.93
CA TYR A 180 -1.46 -5.82 -14.91
C TYR A 180 -0.81 -6.13 -13.55
N PRO A 181 -1.19 -5.43 -12.48
CA PRO A 181 -0.70 -5.75 -11.15
C PRO A 181 -1.26 -7.08 -10.66
N LYS A 182 -0.42 -7.83 -9.93
CA LYS A 182 -0.73 -9.18 -9.45
C LYS A 182 -0.42 -9.35 -7.98
N TRP A 183 -1.21 -10.20 -7.33
CA TRP A 183 -1.00 -10.60 -5.95
C TRP A 183 -1.17 -12.10 -5.82
N LYS A 184 -0.23 -12.74 -5.10
CA LYS A 184 -0.40 -14.11 -4.64
C LYS A 184 -1.44 -14.11 -3.52
N PHE A 185 -2.46 -14.97 -3.65
CA PHE A 185 -3.44 -15.21 -2.62
C PHE A 185 -2.97 -16.35 -1.71
N GLY A 186 -2.86 -16.07 -0.42
CA GLY A 186 -2.38 -16.99 0.59
C GLY A 186 -3.31 -17.13 1.78
N ILE A 187 -3.17 -18.26 2.48
CA ILE A 187 -3.90 -18.58 3.70
C ILE A 187 -2.94 -19.03 4.79
N GLN A 188 -3.12 -18.51 6.01
CA GLN A 188 -2.65 -19.19 7.21
C GLN A 188 -3.78 -20.06 7.71
N VAL A 189 -3.52 -21.33 8.00
CA VAL A 189 -4.55 -22.29 8.38
C VAL A 189 -4.16 -22.95 9.69
N LEU A 190 -5.11 -23.00 10.62
CA LEU A 190 -4.95 -23.61 11.93
C LEU A 190 -6.11 -24.57 12.19
N SER A 191 -5.81 -25.77 12.69
CA SER A 191 -6.83 -26.73 13.09
C SER A 191 -7.56 -26.24 14.35
N GLU A 192 -8.84 -26.61 14.49
CA GLU A 192 -9.68 -26.14 15.59
C GLU A 192 -9.14 -26.51 16.98
N ASP A 193 -8.52 -27.68 17.12
CA ASP A 193 -7.91 -28.17 18.37
C ASP A 193 -6.72 -27.33 18.85
N ARG A 194 -6.16 -26.49 17.98
CA ARG A 194 -5.01 -25.62 18.27
C ARG A 194 -5.39 -24.18 18.58
N GLN A 195 -6.69 -23.87 18.72
CA GLN A 195 -7.18 -22.51 19.00
C GLN A 195 -6.46 -21.85 20.19
N ASP A 196 -6.16 -22.64 21.23
CA ASP A 196 -5.61 -22.14 22.49
C ASP A 196 -4.09 -22.26 22.64
N ASP A 197 -3.39 -22.77 21.62
CA ASP A 197 -1.93 -23.04 21.64
C ASP A 197 -1.04 -21.79 21.74
N PHE A 198 -1.61 -20.60 21.57
CA PHE A 198 -0.88 -19.35 21.43
C PHE A 198 -1.04 -18.45 22.66
N ASP A 199 -0.02 -17.64 22.93
CA ASP A 199 -0.02 -16.62 23.99
C ASP A 199 -1.07 -15.52 23.76
N PHE A 200 -1.53 -15.37 22.52
CA PHE A 200 -2.59 -14.46 22.11
C PHE A 200 -3.84 -15.23 21.71
N ASP A 201 -5.00 -14.57 21.76
CA ASP A 201 -6.24 -15.14 21.22
C ASP A 201 -6.22 -15.06 19.69
N ILE A 202 -6.42 -16.18 19.01
CA ILE A 202 -6.40 -16.21 17.55
C ILE A 202 -7.58 -15.43 16.94
N LEU A 203 -8.62 -15.12 17.72
CA LEU A 203 -9.79 -14.35 17.34
C LEU A 203 -9.65 -12.84 17.66
N ASP A 204 -8.52 -12.41 18.24
CA ASP A 204 -8.22 -11.01 18.50
C ASP A 204 -7.69 -10.33 17.23
N ALA A 205 -8.48 -9.42 16.65
CA ALA A 205 -8.14 -8.66 15.46
C ALA A 205 -6.94 -7.69 15.66
N THR A 206 -6.51 -7.45 16.89
CA THR A 206 -5.29 -6.66 17.21
C THR A 206 -4.02 -7.50 17.14
N LYS A 207 -4.12 -8.81 16.81
CA LYS A 207 -3.00 -9.75 16.82
C LYS A 207 -2.74 -10.34 15.43
N VAL A 208 -1.47 -10.33 15.02
CA VAL A 208 -0.99 -11.16 13.90
C VAL A 208 -0.79 -12.59 14.38
N TRP A 209 -0.89 -13.54 13.45
CA TRP A 209 -0.31 -14.86 13.61
C TRP A 209 1.09 -14.81 12.98
N PRO A 210 2.18 -14.83 13.78
CA PRO A 210 3.54 -14.77 13.24
C PRO A 210 3.75 -15.86 12.18
N GLU A 211 4.34 -15.50 11.03
CA GLU A 211 4.51 -16.45 9.91
C GLU A 211 5.42 -17.62 10.28
N GLU A 212 6.30 -17.44 11.27
CA GLU A 212 7.17 -18.47 11.83
C GLU A 212 6.40 -19.52 12.64
N LEU A 213 5.22 -19.18 13.16
CA LEU A 213 4.36 -20.08 13.93
C LEU A 213 3.27 -20.71 13.05
N VAL A 214 2.69 -19.92 12.14
CA VAL A 214 1.69 -20.38 11.18
C VAL A 214 2.08 -19.87 9.79
N PRO A 215 2.74 -20.67 8.93
CA PRO A 215 3.23 -20.19 7.65
C PRO A 215 2.09 -19.89 6.67
N ILE A 216 2.31 -18.90 5.79
CA ILE A 216 1.39 -18.60 4.69
C ILE A 216 1.52 -19.68 3.60
N ARG A 217 0.41 -20.34 3.28
CA ARG A 217 0.29 -21.21 2.10
C ARG A 217 -0.34 -20.42 0.96
N TYR A 218 0.42 -20.15 -0.09
CA TYR A 218 -0.10 -19.55 -1.32
C TYR A 218 -0.89 -20.58 -2.14
N ILE A 219 -2.14 -20.26 -2.45
CA ILE A 219 -3.10 -21.16 -3.10
C ILE A 219 -3.68 -20.61 -4.41
N GLY A 220 -3.39 -19.36 -4.75
CA GLY A 220 -3.83 -18.75 -5.99
C GLY A 220 -3.13 -17.43 -6.28
N GLU A 221 -3.58 -16.77 -7.33
CA GLU A 221 -3.15 -15.42 -7.73
C GLU A 221 -4.37 -14.69 -8.29
N PHE A 222 -4.40 -13.38 -8.13
CA PHE A 222 -5.30 -12.54 -8.91
C PHE A 222 -4.53 -11.42 -9.60
N GLU A 223 -5.06 -10.96 -10.72
CA GLU A 223 -4.56 -9.81 -11.46
C GLU A 223 -5.69 -8.80 -11.70
N LEU A 224 -5.36 -7.52 -11.78
CA LEU A 224 -6.30 -6.48 -12.22
C LEU A 224 -5.96 -6.10 -13.66
N ASN A 225 -6.85 -6.42 -14.60
CA ASN A 225 -6.56 -6.33 -16.03
C ASN A 225 -7.56 -5.45 -16.82
N ARG A 226 -8.48 -4.77 -16.13
CA ARG A 226 -9.43 -3.86 -16.76
C ARG A 226 -9.86 -2.75 -15.81
N ASN A 227 -9.77 -1.50 -16.28
CA ASN A 227 -10.33 -0.34 -15.59
C ASN A 227 -11.86 -0.31 -15.70
N PRO A 228 -12.58 0.36 -14.78
CA PRO A 228 -14.00 0.61 -14.94
C PRO A 228 -14.26 1.47 -16.19
N ASP A 229 -15.40 1.26 -16.83
CA ASP A 229 -15.88 2.10 -17.94
C ASP A 229 -16.32 3.48 -17.42
N GLU A 230 -16.98 3.52 -16.25
CA GLU A 230 -17.38 4.75 -15.58
C GLU A 230 -17.27 4.61 -14.06
N TYR A 231 -16.56 5.54 -13.41
CA TYR A 231 -16.24 5.46 -11.98
C TYR A 231 -17.49 5.39 -11.09
N PHE A 232 -18.51 6.21 -11.33
CA PHE A 232 -19.66 6.30 -10.42
C PHE A 232 -20.49 5.00 -10.38
N PRO A 233 -21.06 4.50 -11.51
CA PRO A 233 -21.93 3.32 -11.48
C PRO A 233 -21.20 2.01 -11.15
N GLN A 234 -19.86 1.98 -11.24
CA GLN A 234 -19.05 0.80 -10.91
C GLN A 234 -18.32 0.98 -9.58
N THR A 235 -17.38 1.92 -9.47
CA THR A 235 -16.52 2.07 -8.28
C THR A 235 -17.23 2.69 -7.10
N GLU A 236 -17.99 3.77 -7.29
CA GLU A 236 -18.69 4.46 -6.19
C GLU A 236 -19.90 3.63 -5.71
N MET A 237 -20.64 3.02 -6.63
CA MET A 237 -21.82 2.21 -6.32
C MET A 237 -21.52 0.75 -5.94
N ALA A 238 -20.26 0.31 -5.99
CA ALA A 238 -19.86 -0.99 -5.47
C ALA A 238 -20.15 -1.08 -3.96
N ALA A 239 -20.73 -2.20 -3.52
CA ALA A 239 -21.02 -2.50 -2.13
C ALA A 239 -20.35 -3.82 -1.73
N PHE A 240 -19.45 -3.73 -0.76
CA PHE A 240 -18.75 -4.88 -0.19
C PHE A 240 -19.30 -5.16 1.22
N CYS A 241 -19.34 -6.44 1.62
CA CYS A 241 -19.83 -6.83 2.94
C CYS A 241 -19.16 -8.10 3.43
N THR A 242 -18.67 -8.12 4.67
CA THR A 242 -18.09 -9.34 5.26
C THR A 242 -19.09 -10.49 5.33
N SER A 243 -20.39 -10.21 5.42
CA SER A 243 -21.47 -11.22 5.39
C SER A 243 -21.64 -11.90 4.03
N HIS A 244 -21.02 -11.39 2.96
CA HIS A 244 -21.03 -12.06 1.65
C HIS A 244 -19.98 -13.18 1.63
N ILE A 245 -20.33 -14.33 2.20
CA ILE A 245 -19.56 -15.58 2.15
C ILE A 245 -20.26 -16.61 1.26
N VAL A 246 -19.51 -17.62 0.84
CA VAL A 246 -19.98 -18.74 0.01
C VAL A 246 -19.73 -20.06 0.75
N PRO A 247 -20.45 -21.15 0.42
CA PRO A 247 -20.27 -22.44 1.07
C PRO A 247 -18.79 -22.85 1.17
N GLY A 248 -18.39 -23.29 2.36
CA GLY A 248 -17.01 -23.64 2.71
C GLY A 248 -16.20 -22.51 3.35
N ILE A 249 -16.69 -21.27 3.36
CA ILE A 249 -16.16 -20.17 4.17
C ILE A 249 -17.20 -19.82 5.23
N GLU A 250 -16.77 -19.69 6.48
CA GLU A 250 -17.61 -19.34 7.62
C GLU A 250 -17.00 -18.24 8.47
N MET A 251 -17.84 -17.64 9.32
CA MET A 251 -17.40 -16.65 10.30
C MET A 251 -16.77 -17.35 11.51
N SER A 252 -15.86 -16.65 12.20
CA SER A 252 -15.45 -17.01 13.56
C SER A 252 -16.11 -16.08 14.59
N ASP A 253 -15.88 -16.34 15.86
CA ASP A 253 -16.32 -15.50 16.98
C ASP A 253 -15.41 -14.27 17.24
N ASP A 254 -14.57 -13.90 16.27
CA ASP A 254 -13.85 -12.61 16.30
C ASP A 254 -14.85 -11.45 16.54
N PRO A 255 -14.77 -10.73 17.68
CA PRO A 255 -15.79 -9.76 18.06
C PRO A 255 -15.86 -8.54 17.15
N VAL A 256 -14.78 -8.25 16.40
CA VAL A 256 -14.79 -7.21 15.38
C VAL A 256 -15.53 -7.70 14.14
N LEU A 257 -15.24 -8.91 13.67
CA LEU A 257 -15.92 -9.51 12.52
C LEU A 257 -17.43 -9.60 12.72
N GLN A 258 -17.87 -10.01 13.90
CA GLN A 258 -19.28 -10.13 14.26
C GLN A 258 -20.05 -8.81 14.08
N GLY A 259 -19.52 -7.69 14.57
CA GLY A 259 -20.16 -6.38 14.38
C GLY A 259 -20.05 -5.83 12.95
N ARG A 260 -18.97 -6.17 12.24
CA ARG A 260 -18.80 -5.81 10.81
C ARG A 260 -19.92 -6.41 9.95
N ASN A 261 -20.29 -7.66 10.20
CA ASN A 261 -21.35 -8.35 9.46
C ASN A 261 -22.69 -7.59 9.45
N PHE A 262 -23.00 -6.91 10.55
CA PHE A 262 -24.17 -6.02 10.65
C PHE A 262 -23.99 -4.74 9.82
N SER A 263 -22.89 -4.02 10.06
CA SER A 263 -22.70 -2.64 9.57
C SER A 263 -22.74 -2.51 8.04
N TYR A 264 -22.09 -3.43 7.33
CA TYR A 264 -21.97 -3.32 5.88
C TYR A 264 -23.29 -3.48 5.14
N LEU A 265 -24.29 -4.18 5.69
CA LEU A 265 -25.63 -4.24 5.09
C LEU A 265 -26.43 -3.00 5.43
N ASP A 266 -26.41 -2.60 6.70
CA ASP A 266 -27.14 -1.44 7.23
C ASP A 266 -26.78 -0.15 6.47
N THR A 267 -25.49 0.14 6.33
CA THR A 267 -25.06 1.39 5.69
C THR A 267 -25.47 1.52 4.22
N GLN A 268 -25.79 0.42 3.52
CA GLN A 268 -26.21 0.50 2.11
C GLN A 268 -27.61 1.05 1.97
N ILE A 269 -28.45 0.93 3.00
CA ILE A 269 -29.84 1.40 2.98
C ILE A 269 -29.88 2.90 2.69
N SER A 270 -29.04 3.69 3.37
CA SER A 270 -28.94 5.13 3.16
C SER A 270 -28.02 5.50 2.00
N ARG A 271 -26.92 4.76 1.79
CA ARG A 271 -25.92 5.09 0.76
C ARG A 271 -26.40 4.81 -0.66
N LEU A 272 -27.11 3.70 -0.88
CA LEU A 272 -27.50 3.21 -2.21
C LEU A 272 -28.99 2.87 -2.33
N GLY A 273 -29.65 2.55 -1.22
CA GLY A 273 -31.03 2.05 -1.18
C GLY A 273 -31.12 0.54 -0.97
N VAL A 274 -32.28 0.08 -0.52
CA VAL A 274 -32.51 -1.33 -0.12
C VAL A 274 -32.27 -2.36 -1.24
N ASN A 275 -32.44 -1.97 -2.51
CA ASN A 275 -32.21 -2.83 -3.68
C ASN A 275 -30.79 -2.70 -4.28
N PHE A 276 -29.80 -2.23 -3.53
CA PHE A 276 -28.43 -2.03 -4.02
C PHE A 276 -27.78 -3.28 -4.67
N GLN A 277 -28.21 -4.48 -4.27
CA GLN A 277 -27.79 -5.76 -4.85
C GLN A 277 -28.21 -5.93 -6.33
N GLN A 278 -29.16 -5.12 -6.82
CA GLN A 278 -29.60 -5.13 -8.21
C GLN A 278 -28.77 -4.23 -9.12
N LEU A 279 -27.93 -3.35 -8.56
CA LEU A 279 -27.02 -2.52 -9.33
C LEU A 279 -26.03 -3.37 -10.12
N PRO A 280 -25.69 -3.03 -11.37
CA PRO A 280 -24.90 -3.89 -12.25
C PRO A 280 -23.63 -4.46 -11.63
N ILE A 281 -22.86 -3.64 -10.92
CA ILE A 281 -21.59 -4.04 -10.28
C ILE A 281 -21.78 -4.93 -9.04
N ASN A 282 -22.97 -4.95 -8.42
CA ASN A 282 -23.23 -5.74 -7.21
C ASN A 282 -23.96 -7.05 -7.50
N ARG A 283 -24.55 -7.20 -8.69
CA ARG A 283 -25.30 -8.41 -9.06
C ARG A 283 -24.37 -9.62 -9.10
N PRO A 284 -24.76 -10.76 -8.51
CA PRO A 284 -24.04 -12.00 -8.76
C PRO A 284 -24.26 -12.47 -10.20
N VAL A 285 -23.33 -13.29 -10.67
CA VAL A 285 -23.36 -13.92 -12.00
C VAL A 285 -24.11 -15.25 -12.00
N CYS A 286 -24.45 -15.78 -10.82
CA CYS A 286 -25.26 -16.98 -10.65
C CYS A 286 -26.76 -16.66 -10.47
N PRO A 287 -27.65 -17.64 -10.66
CA PRO A 287 -29.09 -17.43 -10.47
C PRO A 287 -29.44 -16.99 -9.05
N ILE A 288 -30.35 -16.00 -8.94
CA ILE A 288 -30.95 -15.60 -7.66
C ILE A 288 -32.44 -15.97 -7.70
N MET A 289 -32.86 -16.74 -6.71
CA MET A 289 -34.26 -17.13 -6.54
C MET A 289 -34.61 -17.05 -5.06
N ASN A 290 -35.50 -16.12 -4.70
CA ASN A 290 -35.96 -15.90 -3.34
C ASN A 290 -37.37 -15.25 -3.31
N ILE A 291 -37.87 -15.03 -2.10
CA ILE A 291 -39.18 -14.40 -1.85
C ILE A 291 -39.08 -12.94 -1.41
N HIS A 292 -37.91 -12.29 -1.51
CA HIS A 292 -37.78 -10.85 -1.24
C HIS A 292 -38.47 -10.05 -2.36
N ARG A 293 -39.20 -8.98 -2.01
CA ARG A 293 -40.01 -8.16 -2.93
C ARG A 293 -39.88 -6.68 -2.62
N ASP A 294 -40.40 -5.86 -3.55
CA ASP A 294 -40.58 -4.41 -3.42
C ASP A 294 -39.29 -3.63 -3.12
N GLY A 295 -39.38 -2.56 -2.33
CA GLY A 295 -38.28 -1.66 -1.99
C GLY A 295 -37.98 -0.61 -3.07
N ALA A 296 -37.42 0.53 -2.66
CA ALA A 296 -37.01 1.58 -3.59
C ALA A 296 -35.97 1.08 -4.60
N GLY A 297 -36.05 1.53 -5.86
CA GLY A 297 -35.12 1.12 -6.91
C GLY A 297 -35.26 -0.33 -7.39
N GLN A 298 -36.42 -0.97 -7.17
CA GLN A 298 -36.70 -2.32 -7.67
C GLN A 298 -36.64 -2.36 -9.21
N GLN A 299 -35.71 -3.14 -9.77
CA GLN A 299 -35.55 -3.31 -11.23
C GLN A 299 -36.10 -4.66 -11.73
N ARG A 300 -36.17 -5.68 -10.86
CA ARG A 300 -36.63 -7.02 -11.22
C ARG A 300 -38.15 -7.12 -11.16
N ILE A 301 -38.74 -7.67 -12.23
CA ILE A 301 -40.16 -8.05 -12.26
C ILE A 301 -40.27 -9.54 -11.96
N HIS A 302 -40.84 -9.88 -10.81
CA HIS A 302 -41.08 -11.26 -10.40
C HIS A 302 -42.44 -11.72 -10.96
N LYS A 303 -42.44 -12.74 -11.83
CA LYS A 303 -43.69 -13.32 -12.36
C LYS A 303 -44.32 -14.27 -11.33
N GLY A 304 -45.65 -14.35 -11.33
CA GLY A 304 -46.43 -15.28 -10.51
C GLY A 304 -47.18 -14.59 -9.37
N ASN A 305 -48.06 -15.35 -8.72
CA ASN A 305 -49.00 -14.83 -7.71
C ASN A 305 -48.60 -15.20 -6.26
N VAL A 306 -47.35 -15.64 -6.04
CA VAL A 306 -46.85 -16.14 -4.76
C VAL A 306 -45.54 -15.46 -4.38
N ASN A 307 -45.42 -15.08 -3.10
CA ASN A 307 -44.28 -14.36 -2.52
C ASN A 307 -43.94 -14.82 -1.09
N TYR A 308 -44.29 -16.07 -0.73
CA TYR A 308 -44.03 -16.64 0.60
C TYR A 308 -43.65 -18.12 0.51
N TRP A 309 -43.05 -18.66 1.58
CA TRP A 309 -42.71 -20.07 1.73
C TRP A 309 -43.04 -20.57 3.16
N PRO A 310 -43.56 -21.80 3.35
CA PRO A 310 -44.01 -22.74 2.33
C PRO A 310 -45.28 -22.26 1.61
N ASN A 311 -45.50 -22.72 0.38
CA ASN A 311 -46.71 -22.42 -0.41
C ASN A 311 -47.20 -23.66 -1.18
N GLN A 312 -48.49 -23.68 -1.53
CA GLN A 312 -49.15 -24.84 -2.17
C GLN A 312 -48.63 -25.23 -3.56
N PHE A 313 -47.90 -24.33 -4.23
CA PHE A 313 -47.35 -24.56 -5.57
C PHE A 313 -45.91 -25.06 -5.53
N GLU A 314 -45.34 -25.20 -4.32
CA GLU A 314 -43.92 -25.47 -4.10
C GLU A 314 -42.99 -24.49 -4.86
N ALA A 315 -43.45 -23.26 -5.07
CA ALA A 315 -42.68 -22.24 -5.78
C ALA A 315 -41.53 -21.72 -4.90
N THR A 316 -40.31 -21.66 -5.45
CA THR A 316 -39.11 -21.16 -4.74
C THR A 316 -38.82 -21.94 -3.44
N PRO A 317 -38.68 -23.28 -3.47
CA PRO A 317 -38.36 -24.05 -2.27
C PRO A 317 -36.92 -23.75 -1.80
N PRO A 318 -36.66 -23.67 -0.49
CA PRO A 318 -35.30 -23.57 0.02
C PRO A 318 -34.53 -24.84 -0.35
N LYS A 319 -33.25 -24.69 -0.68
CA LYS A 319 -32.36 -25.84 -0.80
C LYS A 319 -32.13 -26.43 0.59
N ARG A 320 -32.16 -27.75 0.71
CA ARG A 320 -31.78 -28.44 1.95
C ARG A 320 -30.29 -28.15 2.25
N PRO A 321 -29.90 -27.91 3.51
CA PRO A 321 -28.50 -27.85 3.89
C PRO A 321 -27.82 -29.17 3.51
N THR A 322 -26.72 -29.08 2.76
CA THR A 322 -25.83 -30.19 2.41
C THR A 322 -24.41 -29.62 2.39
N ALA A 323 -23.37 -30.45 2.33
CA ALA A 323 -21.98 -29.97 2.19
C ALA A 323 -21.75 -29.08 0.94
N GLN A 324 -22.67 -29.08 -0.03
CA GLN A 324 -22.62 -28.28 -1.26
C GLN A 324 -23.47 -26.99 -1.18
N ASN A 325 -24.31 -26.86 -0.15
CA ASN A 325 -25.13 -25.68 0.10
C ASN A 325 -24.64 -25.00 1.38
N TYR A 326 -24.97 -23.72 1.57
CA TYR A 326 -24.58 -23.04 2.80
C TYR A 326 -25.25 -23.70 4.03
N SER A 327 -24.44 -24.02 5.03
CA SER A 327 -24.87 -24.54 6.32
C SER A 327 -23.89 -24.05 7.37
N THR A 328 -24.41 -23.38 8.40
CA THR A 328 -23.59 -22.88 9.50
C THR A 328 -22.89 -24.04 10.19
N TYR A 329 -21.58 -23.93 10.36
CA TYR A 329 -20.79 -24.88 11.13
C TYR A 329 -21.36 -25.01 12.56
N PRO A 330 -21.63 -26.24 13.06
CA PRO A 330 -22.25 -26.43 14.37
C PRO A 330 -21.22 -26.25 15.52
N GLU A 331 -20.69 -25.04 15.65
CA GLU A 331 -19.75 -24.66 16.69
C GLU A 331 -20.35 -24.87 18.09
N LYS A 332 -19.54 -25.41 19.01
CA LYS A 332 -19.93 -25.58 20.41
C LYS A 332 -19.81 -24.26 21.14
N LEU A 333 -20.94 -23.61 21.39
CA LEU A 333 -21.00 -22.40 22.19
C LEU A 333 -21.27 -22.73 23.66
N ALA A 334 -20.36 -22.33 24.54
CA ALA A 334 -20.51 -22.44 25.99
C ALA A 334 -20.07 -21.14 26.65
N GLY A 335 -20.94 -20.56 27.48
CA GLY A 335 -20.64 -19.29 28.14
C GLY A 335 -21.87 -18.66 28.80
N ILE A 336 -21.75 -17.37 29.08
CA ILE A 336 -22.81 -16.52 29.64
C ILE A 336 -23.08 -15.35 28.71
N LYS A 337 -24.30 -14.81 28.74
CA LYS A 337 -24.61 -13.53 28.09
C LYS A 337 -23.96 -12.40 28.91
N ALA A 338 -22.80 -11.92 28.48
CA ALA A 338 -22.07 -10.86 29.16
C ALA A 338 -21.41 -9.91 28.14
N ARG A 339 -21.21 -8.66 28.55
CA ARG A 339 -20.36 -7.69 27.84
C ARG A 339 -18.97 -7.76 28.43
N THR A 340 -18.18 -8.74 27.98
CA THR A 340 -16.83 -9.01 28.50
C THR A 340 -15.94 -9.57 27.40
N LYS A 341 -14.63 -9.57 27.64
CA LYS A 341 -13.61 -10.16 26.76
C LYS A 341 -12.90 -11.29 27.52
N SER A 342 -12.32 -12.25 26.79
CA SER A 342 -11.53 -13.31 27.41
C SER A 342 -10.20 -12.75 27.96
N PRO A 343 -9.52 -13.41 28.92
CA PRO A 343 -8.26 -12.93 29.48
C PRO A 343 -7.16 -12.68 28.44
N LYS A 344 -7.10 -13.47 27.36
CA LYS A 344 -6.08 -13.33 26.29
C LYS A 344 -6.22 -12.01 25.50
N PHE A 345 -7.37 -11.35 25.54
CA PHE A 345 -7.58 -10.03 24.93
C PHE A 345 -6.99 -8.87 25.75
N GLN A 346 -6.48 -9.10 26.96
CA GLN A 346 -5.93 -8.06 27.84
C GLN A 346 -4.44 -7.76 27.60
N GLU A 347 -3.79 -8.53 26.71
CA GLU A 347 -2.42 -8.27 26.28
C GLU A 347 -2.44 -7.28 25.10
N HIS A 348 -1.64 -6.22 25.16
CA HIS A 348 -1.72 -5.07 24.25
C HIS A 348 -0.37 -4.57 23.71
N ILE A 349 0.75 -5.05 24.25
CA ILE A 349 2.08 -4.45 24.09
C ILE A 349 3.04 -5.38 23.36
N ASP A 350 3.00 -6.70 23.62
CA ASP A 350 3.97 -7.68 23.12
C ASP A 350 4.09 -7.63 21.58
N GLN A 351 2.98 -7.58 20.86
CA GLN A 351 3.02 -7.56 19.40
C GLN A 351 3.37 -6.19 18.81
N ALA A 352 3.09 -5.10 19.52
CA ALA A 352 3.59 -3.78 19.13
C ALA A 352 5.12 -3.73 19.23
N GLU A 353 5.67 -4.30 20.31
CA GLU A 353 7.11 -4.46 20.51
C GLU A 353 7.73 -5.42 19.49
N LEU A 354 7.06 -6.55 19.20
CA LEU A 354 7.46 -7.50 18.15
C LEU A 354 7.60 -6.79 16.80
N PHE A 355 6.61 -5.97 16.43
CA PHE A 355 6.63 -5.19 15.19
C PHE A 355 7.83 -4.26 15.14
N TYR A 356 8.01 -3.39 16.14
CA TYR A 356 9.13 -2.45 16.19
C TYR A 356 10.49 -3.16 16.13
N ASN A 357 10.66 -4.25 16.89
CA ASN A 357 11.89 -5.05 16.89
C ASN A 357 12.18 -5.69 15.53
N SER A 358 11.16 -5.91 14.70
CA SER A 358 11.29 -6.52 13.38
C SER A 358 11.71 -5.55 12.29
N LEU A 359 11.58 -4.24 12.51
CA LEU A 359 11.89 -3.23 11.51
C LEU A 359 13.40 -3.08 11.32
N PRO A 360 13.89 -2.98 10.06
CA PRO A 360 15.26 -2.57 9.78
C PRO A 360 15.52 -1.12 10.21
N PRO A 361 16.78 -0.68 10.32
CA PRO A 361 17.13 0.64 10.84
C PRO A 361 16.40 1.81 10.17
N HIS A 362 16.31 1.85 8.83
CA HIS A 362 15.64 2.94 8.11
C HIS A 362 14.13 2.98 8.40
N GLU A 363 13.45 1.83 8.44
CA GLU A 363 12.03 1.76 8.80
C GLU A 363 11.79 2.21 10.26
N ARG A 364 12.72 1.94 11.20
CA ARG A 364 12.64 2.49 12.57
C ARG A 364 12.83 4.00 12.62
N THR A 365 13.75 4.55 11.81
CA THR A 365 13.97 6.01 11.73
C THR A 365 12.75 6.71 11.14
N HIS A 366 12.14 6.17 10.08
CA HIS A 366 10.89 6.70 9.54
C HIS A 366 9.75 6.62 10.55
N LEU A 367 9.66 5.50 11.27
CA LEU A 367 8.68 5.27 12.33
C LEU A 367 8.78 6.35 13.43
N GLU A 368 9.99 6.58 13.94
CA GLU A 368 10.27 7.62 14.93
C GLU A 368 9.94 9.02 14.38
N SER A 369 10.38 9.32 13.16
CA SER A 369 10.11 10.60 12.50
C SER A 369 8.62 10.86 12.30
N ALA A 370 7.85 9.80 12.00
CA ALA A 370 6.40 9.88 11.86
C ALA A 370 5.72 10.17 13.21
N LEU A 371 6.14 9.50 14.30
CA LEU A 371 5.65 9.80 15.65
C LEU A 371 5.95 11.24 16.05
N CYS A 372 7.18 11.72 15.79
CA CYS A 372 7.55 13.11 16.05
C CYS A 372 6.68 14.08 15.26
N PHE A 373 6.47 13.84 13.96
CA PHE A 373 5.62 14.69 13.13
C PHE A 373 4.17 14.71 13.61
N GLU A 374 3.58 13.55 13.87
CA GLU A 374 2.18 13.42 14.27
C GLU A 374 1.90 14.09 15.64
N LEU A 375 2.80 13.90 16.60
CA LEU A 375 2.66 14.44 17.95
C LEU A 375 3.05 15.92 18.05
N ASP A 376 3.90 16.43 17.15
CA ASP A 376 4.16 17.87 17.00
C ASP A 376 2.88 18.65 16.63
N HIS A 377 1.94 18.00 15.94
CA HIS A 377 0.63 18.57 15.59
C HIS A 377 -0.45 18.34 16.66
N CYS A 378 -0.08 17.83 17.84
CA CYS A 378 -0.97 17.76 18.99
C CYS A 378 -0.77 18.98 19.90
N ASP A 379 -1.70 19.93 19.85
CA ASP A 379 -1.64 21.15 20.66
C ASP A 379 -1.76 20.89 22.18
N ASP A 380 -2.36 19.78 22.61
CA ASP A 380 -2.54 19.46 24.03
C ASP A 380 -1.33 18.69 24.61
N PRO A 381 -0.59 19.28 25.56
CA PRO A 381 0.53 18.60 26.21
C PRO A 381 0.20 17.28 26.88
N VAL A 382 -1.04 17.11 27.36
CA VAL A 382 -1.46 15.86 27.98
C VAL A 382 -1.38 14.71 26.98
N VAL A 383 -1.72 14.96 25.72
CA VAL A 383 -1.76 13.95 24.66
C VAL A 383 -0.36 13.42 24.34
N TYR A 384 0.57 14.29 23.95
CA TYR A 384 1.90 13.83 23.54
C TYR A 384 2.74 13.30 24.72
N ASN A 385 2.53 13.79 25.95
CA ASN A 385 3.19 13.22 27.15
C ASN A 385 2.74 11.77 27.38
N ARG A 386 1.43 11.53 27.32
CA ARG A 386 0.84 10.21 27.51
C ARG A 386 1.25 9.21 26.43
N ILE A 387 1.35 9.66 25.17
CA ILE A 387 1.87 8.79 24.11
C ILE A 387 3.34 8.42 24.36
N CYS A 388 4.17 9.35 24.83
CA CYS A 388 5.55 9.02 25.22
C CYS A 388 5.62 8.00 26.38
N GLU A 389 4.67 8.05 27.33
CA GLU A 389 4.53 7.02 28.36
C GLU A 389 4.16 5.66 27.75
N ARG A 390 3.19 5.61 26.82
CA ARG A 390 2.82 4.38 26.11
C ARG A 390 4.00 3.79 25.33
N LEU A 391 4.78 4.64 24.64
CA LEU A 391 5.97 4.20 23.91
C LEU A 391 7.02 3.60 24.85
N ALA A 392 7.16 4.12 26.07
CA ALA A 392 8.11 3.61 27.05
C ALA A 392 7.78 2.19 27.55
N GLU A 393 6.51 1.76 27.48
CA GLU A 393 6.08 0.37 27.74
C GLU A 393 6.63 -0.62 26.71
N MET A 394 6.97 -0.15 25.52
CA MET A 394 7.48 -0.95 24.41
C MET A 394 8.99 -0.81 24.22
N ASN A 395 9.47 0.43 24.08
CA ASN A 395 10.86 0.73 23.78
C ASN A 395 11.25 2.08 24.37
N LEU A 396 12.13 2.04 25.39
CA LEU A 396 12.55 3.24 26.12
C LEU A 396 13.30 4.23 25.23
N GLN A 397 14.17 3.76 24.31
CA GLN A 397 14.96 4.65 23.46
C GLN A 397 14.08 5.42 22.47
N LEU A 398 13.13 4.72 21.83
CA LEU A 398 12.14 5.36 20.96
C LEU A 398 11.36 6.43 21.72
N ALA A 399 10.86 6.09 22.91
CA ALA A 399 10.11 7.02 23.75
C ALA A 399 10.93 8.25 24.14
N GLN A 400 12.22 8.08 24.47
CA GLN A 400 13.13 9.17 24.81
C GLN A 400 13.39 10.10 23.62
N ASN A 401 13.64 9.53 22.44
CA ASN A 401 13.88 10.30 21.22
C ASN A 401 12.64 11.12 20.84
N VAL A 402 11.47 10.48 20.82
CA VAL A 402 10.20 11.15 20.52
C VAL A 402 9.90 12.24 21.54
N ALA A 403 10.02 11.94 22.84
CA ALA A 403 9.77 12.91 23.90
C ALA A 403 10.67 14.15 23.80
N ALA A 404 11.96 13.96 23.53
CA ALA A 404 12.89 15.05 23.34
C ALA A 404 12.53 15.95 22.14
N MET A 405 12.01 15.35 21.06
CA MET A 405 11.65 16.09 19.85
C MET A 405 10.35 16.88 20.00
N VAL A 406 9.33 16.32 20.65
CA VAL A 406 7.97 16.91 20.74
C VAL A 406 7.76 17.76 22.00
N GLY A 407 8.77 17.84 22.88
CA GLY A 407 8.70 18.62 24.11
C GLY A 407 8.00 17.91 25.28
N ALA A 408 7.90 16.59 25.25
CA ALA A 408 7.36 15.79 26.34
C ALA A 408 8.39 15.56 27.46
N ALA A 409 7.92 15.16 28.65
CA ALA A 409 8.80 14.69 29.72
C ALA A 409 9.53 13.41 29.29
N VAL A 410 10.87 13.45 29.25
CA VAL A 410 11.70 12.33 28.79
C VAL A 410 11.65 11.16 29.79
N PRO A 411 11.09 9.98 29.40
CA PRO A 411 10.99 8.84 30.30
C PRO A 411 12.37 8.30 30.70
N GLN A 412 12.54 7.97 31.98
CA GLN A 412 13.82 7.48 32.54
C GLN A 412 13.88 5.96 32.71
N LYS A 413 12.73 5.28 32.68
CA LYS A 413 12.63 3.83 32.88
C LYS A 413 11.47 3.27 32.07
N SER A 414 11.60 2.03 31.61
CA SER A 414 10.47 1.28 31.07
C SER A 414 9.66 0.66 32.23
N PRO A 415 8.32 0.70 32.19
CA PRO A 415 7.47 0.07 33.20
C PRO A 415 7.34 -1.45 33.02
N ARG A 416 7.80 -2.01 31.89
CA ARG A 416 7.71 -3.43 31.54
C ARG A 416 9.08 -3.96 31.10
N ALA A 417 9.32 -5.25 31.28
CA ALA A 417 10.51 -5.90 30.72
C ALA A 417 10.35 -6.08 29.20
N ALA A 418 11.29 -5.53 28.43
CA ALA A 418 11.36 -5.73 26.99
C ALA A 418 11.70 -7.19 26.66
N HIS A 419 11.14 -7.71 25.58
CA HIS A 419 11.50 -8.98 24.97
C HIS A 419 12.27 -8.79 23.65
N ALA A 420 13.22 -9.68 23.37
CA ALA A 420 14.04 -9.60 22.15
C ALA A 420 13.41 -10.27 20.91
N ARG A 421 12.13 -10.69 20.98
CA ARG A 421 11.46 -11.37 19.87
C ARG A 421 11.32 -10.43 18.67
N SER A 422 11.50 -10.98 17.47
CA SER A 422 11.27 -10.33 16.18
C SER A 422 10.74 -11.35 15.17
N SER A 423 10.07 -10.85 14.13
CA SER A 423 9.51 -11.60 13.01
C SER A 423 9.83 -10.83 11.73
N ARG A 424 10.81 -11.32 10.97
CA ARG A 424 11.28 -10.63 9.75
C ARG A 424 10.15 -10.38 8.74
N ALA A 425 9.10 -11.21 8.77
CA ALA A 425 7.95 -11.09 7.88
C ALA A 425 7.11 -9.82 8.12
N LEU A 426 7.35 -9.06 9.20
CA LEU A 426 6.63 -7.81 9.43
C LEU A 426 7.24 -6.63 8.66
N ALA A 427 8.56 -6.65 8.43
CA ALA A 427 9.29 -5.60 7.70
C ALA A 427 8.94 -5.59 6.21
N GLN A 428 8.96 -4.42 5.56
CA GLN A 428 8.64 -4.34 4.13
C GLN A 428 9.73 -4.98 3.28
N SER A 429 10.99 -4.80 3.70
CA SER A 429 12.17 -5.39 3.06
C SER A 429 12.11 -6.91 2.87
N TYR A 430 11.37 -7.63 3.71
CA TYR A 430 11.14 -9.07 3.56
C TYR A 430 10.39 -9.44 2.28
N TYR A 431 9.54 -8.52 1.80
CA TYR A 431 8.73 -8.70 0.60
C TYR A 431 9.29 -7.96 -0.61
N ALA A 432 10.61 -7.71 -0.66
CA ALA A 432 11.25 -7.27 -1.90
C ALA A 432 10.99 -8.29 -3.03
N PRO A 433 10.89 -7.86 -4.30
CA PRO A 433 10.72 -8.76 -5.43
C PRO A 433 11.81 -9.84 -5.45
N ARG A 434 11.42 -11.12 -5.55
CA ARG A 434 12.39 -12.24 -5.62
C ARG A 434 13.31 -12.14 -6.83
N ILE A 435 12.79 -11.61 -7.94
CA ILE A 435 13.53 -11.29 -9.14
C ILE A 435 13.57 -9.76 -9.19
N PRO A 436 14.75 -9.12 -9.17
CA PRO A 436 14.86 -7.67 -9.33
C PRO A 436 14.11 -7.20 -10.58
N THR A 437 13.25 -6.21 -10.42
CA THR A 437 12.43 -5.66 -11.51
C THR A 437 12.26 -4.16 -11.35
N ILE A 438 12.10 -3.47 -12.48
CA ILE A 438 11.69 -2.06 -12.55
C ILE A 438 10.38 -1.90 -13.34
N GLU A 439 9.68 -3.01 -13.58
CA GLU A 439 8.38 -3.00 -14.24
C GLU A 439 7.44 -1.98 -13.58
N THR A 440 6.73 -1.19 -14.38
CA THR A 440 5.88 -0.05 -13.99
C THR A 440 6.54 1.14 -13.32
N ARG A 441 7.85 1.11 -13.04
CA ARG A 441 8.54 2.27 -12.44
C ARG A 441 8.60 3.40 -13.45
N ARG A 442 8.36 4.63 -13.00
CA ARG A 442 8.47 5.83 -13.84
C ARG A 442 9.87 6.41 -13.73
N VAL A 443 10.52 6.68 -14.86
CA VAL A 443 11.86 7.30 -14.90
C VAL A 443 11.77 8.62 -15.64
N ALA A 444 12.05 9.73 -14.95
CA ALA A 444 12.15 11.03 -15.58
C ALA A 444 13.43 11.14 -16.41
N ILE A 445 13.32 11.65 -17.62
CA ILE A 445 14.46 11.97 -18.49
C ILE A 445 14.49 13.48 -18.70
N LEU A 446 15.45 14.18 -18.11
CA LEU A 446 15.55 15.64 -18.17
C LEU A 446 16.27 16.07 -19.45
N LEU A 447 15.54 16.74 -20.35
CA LEU A 447 16.03 17.16 -21.67
C LEU A 447 15.84 18.67 -21.92
N SER A 448 16.74 19.27 -22.69
CA SER A 448 16.55 20.55 -23.39
C SER A 448 17.17 20.45 -24.80
N ASP A 449 17.11 21.52 -25.60
CA ASP A 449 17.67 21.53 -26.95
C ASP A 449 19.18 21.24 -26.90
N GLY A 450 19.64 20.32 -27.75
CA GLY A 450 21.03 19.89 -27.78
C GLY A 450 21.36 18.69 -26.89
N PHE A 451 20.39 17.82 -26.61
CA PHE A 451 20.65 16.52 -25.96
C PHE A 451 21.35 15.54 -26.92
N ALA A 452 22.11 14.59 -26.39
CA ALA A 452 22.74 13.53 -27.18
C ALA A 452 21.71 12.44 -27.55
N SER A 453 21.45 12.27 -28.85
CA SER A 453 20.43 11.34 -29.33
C SER A 453 20.69 9.87 -28.99
N ALA A 454 21.97 9.45 -29.00
CA ALA A 454 22.38 8.07 -28.72
C ALA A 454 22.09 7.66 -27.27
N ASP A 455 22.47 8.49 -26.30
CA ASP A 455 22.21 8.27 -24.87
C ASP A 455 20.70 8.18 -24.59
N PHE A 456 19.95 9.12 -25.17
CA PHE A 456 18.50 9.13 -25.06
C PHE A 456 17.86 7.86 -25.64
N ALA A 457 18.21 7.50 -26.88
CA ALA A 457 17.66 6.32 -27.55
C ALA A 457 18.01 5.02 -26.80
N SER A 458 19.24 4.90 -26.29
CA SER A 458 19.67 3.75 -25.50
C SER A 458 18.87 3.62 -24.20
N MET A 459 18.64 4.71 -23.47
CA MET A 459 17.84 4.67 -22.25
C MET A 459 16.36 4.33 -22.53
N MET A 460 15.78 4.94 -23.57
CA MET A 460 14.40 4.67 -23.97
C MET A 460 14.18 3.19 -24.34
N ALA A 461 15.11 2.60 -25.11
CA ALA A 461 15.07 1.19 -25.45
C ALA A 461 15.17 0.30 -24.21
N ALA A 462 16.12 0.58 -23.32
CA ALA A 462 16.32 -0.19 -22.10
C ALA A 462 15.11 -0.13 -21.14
N LEU A 463 14.49 1.05 -20.98
CA LEU A 463 13.29 1.20 -20.14
C LEU A 463 12.09 0.46 -20.74
N LYS A 464 11.92 0.51 -22.07
CA LYS A 464 10.85 -0.21 -22.77
C LYS A 464 11.01 -1.73 -22.59
N ASP A 465 12.21 -2.26 -22.78
CA ASP A 465 12.50 -3.67 -22.60
C ASP A 465 12.28 -4.12 -21.15
N ALA A 466 12.50 -3.21 -20.19
CA ALA A 466 12.25 -3.45 -18.77
C ALA A 466 10.78 -3.22 -18.34
N ARG A 467 9.89 -2.87 -19.27
CA ARG A 467 8.48 -2.48 -19.01
C ARG A 467 8.34 -1.35 -17.97
N ALA A 468 9.34 -0.46 -17.91
CA ALA A 468 9.31 0.78 -17.15
C ALA A 468 8.71 1.91 -18.01
N PHE A 469 8.24 2.97 -17.36
CA PHE A 469 7.57 4.09 -18.00
C PHE A 469 8.52 5.29 -18.12
N PRO A 470 9.09 5.56 -19.32
CA PRO A 470 9.89 6.75 -19.52
C PRO A 470 9.00 8.01 -19.51
N CYS A 471 9.41 9.02 -18.74
CA CYS A 471 8.72 10.31 -18.68
C CYS A 471 9.68 11.42 -19.10
N ILE A 472 9.55 11.89 -20.34
CA ILE A 472 10.39 12.96 -20.87
C ILE A 472 9.94 14.29 -20.26
N ILE A 473 10.86 14.98 -19.58
CA ILE A 473 10.63 16.29 -18.96
C ILE A 473 11.57 17.30 -19.60
N GLY A 474 11.03 18.43 -20.09
CA GLY A 474 11.88 19.49 -20.66
C GLY A 474 11.50 20.90 -20.22
N PRO A 475 12.13 21.95 -20.75
CA PRO A 475 11.77 23.33 -20.42
C PRO A 475 10.39 23.73 -20.96
N ARG A 476 9.86 22.99 -21.95
CA ARG A 476 8.60 23.25 -22.66
C ARG A 476 7.99 21.94 -23.16
N ARG A 477 6.69 21.94 -23.47
CA ARG A 477 5.99 20.80 -24.11
C ARG A 477 5.95 20.88 -25.65
N SER A 478 6.69 21.81 -26.25
CA SER A 478 6.96 21.80 -27.69
C SER A 478 8.22 21.00 -27.99
N SER A 479 8.41 20.65 -29.25
CA SER A 479 9.46 19.72 -29.68
C SER A 479 10.88 20.17 -29.35
N ILE A 480 11.70 19.30 -28.77
CA ILE A 480 13.09 19.53 -28.40
C ILE A 480 14.01 18.82 -29.39
N ASN A 481 15.04 19.52 -29.87
CA ASN A 481 15.93 19.00 -30.91
C ASN A 481 17.20 18.38 -30.32
N PRO A 482 17.66 17.22 -30.83
CA PRO A 482 18.96 16.66 -30.44
C PRO A 482 20.12 17.48 -31.02
N ALA A 483 21.29 17.42 -30.37
CA ALA A 483 22.48 18.17 -30.79
C ALA A 483 22.98 17.77 -32.19
N ASP A 484 22.73 16.52 -32.57
CA ASP A 484 23.22 15.88 -33.79
C ASP A 484 22.13 15.72 -34.87
N ALA A 485 20.97 16.39 -34.73
CA ALA A 485 19.81 16.23 -35.60
C ALA A 485 20.13 16.30 -37.12
N SER A 486 21.01 17.21 -37.52
CA SER A 486 21.42 17.40 -38.92
C SER A 486 22.41 16.34 -39.42
N ALA A 487 23.15 15.67 -38.52
CA ALA A 487 24.21 14.73 -38.85
C ALA A 487 23.75 13.26 -38.74
N SER A 488 22.88 12.94 -37.77
CA SER A 488 22.41 11.57 -37.51
C SER A 488 20.99 11.29 -38.02
N GLY A 489 20.26 12.32 -38.47
CA GLY A 489 18.84 12.22 -38.79
C GLY A 489 17.95 11.99 -37.56
N ALA A 490 18.49 12.21 -36.35
CA ALA A 490 17.75 12.03 -35.10
C ALA A 490 16.54 12.97 -35.03
N GLN A 491 15.39 12.40 -34.63
CA GLN A 491 14.13 13.13 -34.57
C GLN A 491 14.03 13.96 -33.29
N SER A 492 13.37 15.11 -33.43
CA SER A 492 12.96 15.92 -32.29
C SER A 492 11.94 15.18 -31.43
N VAL A 493 11.98 15.38 -30.11
CA VAL A 493 11.10 14.70 -29.16
C VAL A 493 10.17 15.69 -28.47
N THR A 494 8.92 15.29 -28.22
CA THR A 494 7.97 16.11 -27.46
C THR A 494 7.93 15.63 -26.02
N PRO A 495 8.31 16.46 -25.03
CA PRO A 495 8.22 16.09 -23.63
C PRO A 495 6.79 15.80 -23.20
N ALA A 496 6.61 14.79 -22.34
CA ALA A 496 5.33 14.51 -21.71
C ALA A 496 4.88 15.71 -20.85
N HIS A 497 5.83 16.29 -20.11
CA HIS A 497 5.63 17.47 -19.27
C HIS A 497 6.80 18.45 -19.41
N HIS A 498 6.56 19.71 -19.08
CA HIS A 498 7.64 20.66 -18.84
C HIS A 498 8.07 20.67 -17.36
N PHE A 499 9.23 21.21 -17.03
CA PHE A 499 9.82 21.18 -15.68
C PHE A 499 8.91 21.74 -14.59
N GLU A 500 8.09 22.76 -14.91
CA GLU A 500 7.12 23.31 -13.96
C GLU A 500 5.84 22.48 -13.79
N GLY A 501 5.49 21.60 -14.74
CA GLY A 501 4.22 20.89 -14.76
C GLY A 501 4.22 19.53 -14.05
N LEU A 502 5.41 19.03 -13.69
CA LEU A 502 5.61 17.80 -12.93
C LEU A 502 6.73 18.01 -11.90
N ARG A 503 6.89 17.12 -10.93
CA ARG A 503 7.99 17.16 -9.94
C ARG A 503 8.62 15.78 -9.81
N SER A 504 9.80 15.73 -9.18
CA SER A 504 10.52 14.46 -9.04
C SER A 504 9.74 13.49 -8.16
N THR A 505 8.93 13.99 -7.22
CA THR A 505 7.95 13.26 -6.38
C THR A 505 7.10 12.25 -7.17
N MET A 506 6.76 12.55 -8.43
CA MET A 506 5.85 11.73 -9.25
C MET A 506 6.55 10.61 -10.04
N VAL A 507 7.88 10.50 -9.92
CA VAL A 507 8.68 9.47 -10.59
C VAL A 507 9.53 8.68 -9.58
N ASP A 508 10.00 7.50 -9.99
CA ASP A 508 10.82 6.60 -9.17
C ASP A 508 12.33 6.89 -9.32
N ALA A 509 12.75 7.49 -10.44
CA ALA A 509 14.16 7.82 -10.71
C ALA A 509 14.32 8.94 -11.73
N VAL A 510 15.54 9.50 -11.81
CA VAL A 510 15.89 10.58 -12.73
C VAL A 510 17.12 10.18 -13.57
N PHE A 511 17.06 10.44 -14.87
CA PHE A 511 18.18 10.31 -15.81
C PHE A 511 18.45 11.64 -16.53
N VAL A 512 19.73 12.00 -16.65
CA VAL A 512 20.22 13.18 -17.36
C VAL A 512 21.24 12.75 -18.43
N PRO A 513 20.86 12.71 -19.72
CA PRO A 513 21.79 12.33 -20.78
C PRO A 513 22.83 13.41 -21.06
N ASP A 514 23.90 13.03 -21.75
CA ASP A 514 24.88 13.99 -22.28
C ASP A 514 24.23 14.97 -23.27
N GLY A 515 24.92 16.07 -23.56
CA GLY A 515 24.52 17.05 -24.55
C GLY A 515 24.93 18.48 -24.17
N SER A 516 24.90 19.39 -25.15
CA SER A 516 25.10 20.82 -24.87
C SER A 516 23.97 21.42 -24.04
N HIS A 517 22.80 20.74 -24.02
CA HIS A 517 21.62 21.12 -23.25
C HIS A 517 21.87 21.30 -21.75
N VAL A 518 22.90 20.64 -21.19
CA VAL A 518 23.16 20.63 -19.75
C VAL A 518 23.53 22.01 -19.22
N ALA A 519 24.21 22.85 -20.02
CA ALA A 519 24.55 24.21 -19.62
C ALA A 519 23.29 25.07 -19.35
N ASP A 520 22.19 24.80 -20.05
CA ASP A 520 20.91 25.45 -19.80
C ASP A 520 20.21 24.86 -18.58
N LEU A 521 20.32 23.54 -18.39
CA LEU A 521 19.76 22.86 -17.21
C LEU A 521 20.42 23.34 -15.91
N CYS A 522 21.75 23.50 -15.88
CA CYS A 522 22.47 24.01 -14.70
C CYS A 522 22.06 25.45 -14.34
N ARG A 523 21.67 26.26 -15.34
CA ARG A 523 21.16 27.63 -15.13
C ARG A 523 19.67 27.69 -14.81
N ASN A 524 18.97 26.55 -14.86
CA ASN A 524 17.55 26.46 -14.58
C ASN A 524 17.33 25.95 -13.15
N GLY A 525 16.91 26.84 -12.25
CA GLY A 525 16.67 26.50 -10.85
C GLY A 525 15.68 25.35 -10.65
N ARG A 526 14.68 25.19 -11.53
CA ARG A 526 13.75 24.05 -11.47
C ARG A 526 14.45 22.75 -11.83
N ALA A 527 15.23 22.70 -12.91
CA ALA A 527 15.96 21.49 -13.31
C ALA A 527 16.98 21.05 -12.24
N VAL A 528 17.66 22.00 -11.60
CA VAL A 528 18.51 21.75 -10.43
C VAL A 528 17.68 21.16 -9.27
N GLN A 529 16.50 21.74 -8.99
CA GLN A 529 15.61 21.26 -7.94
C GLN A 529 15.12 19.82 -8.19
N TRP A 530 14.84 19.44 -9.45
CA TRP A 530 14.46 18.07 -9.81
C TRP A 530 15.47 17.04 -9.33
N VAL A 531 16.77 17.34 -9.48
CA VAL A 531 17.85 16.44 -9.05
C VAL A 531 18.02 16.49 -7.52
N ARG A 532 17.91 17.66 -6.90
CA ARG A 532 17.98 17.80 -5.43
C ARG A 532 16.88 17.04 -4.71
N GLU A 533 15.64 17.22 -5.16
CA GLU A 533 14.46 16.56 -4.62
C GLU A 533 14.51 15.05 -4.82
N ALA A 534 14.89 14.58 -6.01
CA ALA A 534 15.13 13.16 -6.24
C ALA A 534 16.24 12.61 -5.33
N PHE A 535 17.29 13.40 -5.07
CA PHE A 535 18.39 12.98 -4.21
C PHE A 535 17.91 12.83 -2.76
N ALA A 536 17.26 13.86 -2.23
CA ALA A 536 16.76 13.89 -0.86
C ALA A 536 15.69 12.82 -0.59
N HIS A 537 14.82 12.54 -1.58
CA HIS A 537 13.86 11.42 -1.51
C HIS A 537 14.51 10.06 -1.79
N CYS A 538 15.83 9.93 -1.73
CA CYS A 538 16.57 8.68 -1.86
C CYS A 538 16.32 7.90 -3.17
N LYS A 539 15.96 8.61 -4.26
CA LYS A 539 15.73 8.00 -5.58
C LYS A 539 17.03 7.72 -6.30
N ALA A 540 17.00 6.76 -7.21
CA ALA A 540 18.11 6.53 -8.12
C ALA A 540 18.27 7.71 -9.08
N ILE A 541 19.51 8.17 -9.27
CA ILE A 541 19.85 9.26 -10.19
C ILE A 541 20.94 8.74 -11.11
N ALA A 542 20.78 8.94 -12.42
CA ALA A 542 21.76 8.56 -13.41
C ALA A 542 22.12 9.73 -14.32
N ALA A 543 23.40 9.87 -14.68
CA ALA A 543 23.83 10.89 -15.63
C ALA A 543 25.07 10.48 -16.44
N THR A 544 25.14 10.94 -17.68
CA THR A 544 26.22 10.60 -18.63
C THR A 544 26.86 11.85 -19.20
N GLY A 545 28.17 11.79 -19.48
CA GLY A 545 28.92 12.90 -20.09
C GLY A 545 28.77 14.21 -19.33
N ARG A 546 28.35 15.27 -20.02
CA ARG A 546 28.06 16.58 -19.40
C ARG A 546 26.90 16.52 -18.42
N GLY A 547 25.98 15.56 -18.52
CA GLY A 547 24.85 15.41 -17.58
C GLY A 547 25.31 15.30 -16.11
N VAL A 548 26.51 14.78 -15.88
CA VAL A 548 27.12 14.71 -14.55
C VAL A 548 27.35 16.11 -13.94
N GLU A 549 27.49 17.16 -14.75
CA GLU A 549 27.60 18.55 -14.29
C GLU A 549 26.33 19.05 -13.63
N LEU A 550 25.14 18.69 -14.15
CA LEU A 550 23.88 19.04 -13.50
C LEU A 550 23.75 18.37 -12.13
N VAL A 551 24.15 17.10 -12.04
CA VAL A 551 24.16 16.37 -10.76
C VAL A 551 25.12 17.03 -9.78
N ARG A 552 26.31 17.40 -10.22
CA ARG A 552 27.29 18.11 -9.39
C ARG A 552 26.76 19.46 -8.90
N GLU A 553 26.15 20.25 -9.78
CA GLU A 553 25.54 21.54 -9.44
C GLU A 553 24.40 21.38 -8.42
N ALA A 554 23.56 20.36 -8.61
CA ALA A 554 22.47 20.07 -7.69
C ALA A 554 22.97 19.66 -6.30
N LEU A 555 23.99 18.80 -6.23
CA LEU A 555 24.51 18.30 -4.96
C LEU A 555 25.46 19.28 -4.25
N GLY A 556 26.02 20.24 -4.98
CA GLY A 556 26.91 21.28 -4.44
C GLY A 556 28.03 20.67 -3.59
N PRO A 557 28.20 21.07 -2.31
CA PRO A 557 29.25 20.55 -1.43
C PRO A 557 29.30 19.02 -1.31
N LEU A 558 28.15 18.33 -1.41
CA LEU A 558 28.10 16.87 -1.30
C LEU A 558 28.87 16.19 -2.45
N ALA A 559 28.92 16.79 -3.64
CA ALA A 559 29.64 16.26 -4.79
C ALA A 559 31.17 16.42 -4.69
N HIS A 560 31.68 17.12 -3.67
CA HIS A 560 33.11 17.39 -3.49
C HIS A 560 33.79 16.50 -2.44
N GLY A 561 33.08 15.52 -1.88
CA GLY A 561 33.69 14.60 -0.91
C GLY A 561 32.78 13.54 -0.29
N HIS A 562 31.47 13.56 -0.54
CA HIS A 562 30.53 12.57 0.03
C HIS A 562 29.93 11.69 -1.05
N VAL A 563 29.41 12.29 -2.12
CA VAL A 563 28.92 11.59 -3.32
C VAL A 563 29.99 11.66 -4.39
N LYS A 564 30.58 10.51 -4.72
CA LYS A 564 31.54 10.41 -5.82
C LYS A 564 30.82 10.42 -7.16
N LEU A 565 31.37 11.20 -8.10
CA LEU A 565 30.85 11.34 -9.46
C LEU A 565 31.97 11.06 -10.45
N SER A 566 31.64 10.40 -11.57
CA SER A 566 32.55 10.21 -12.70
C SER A 566 33.00 11.56 -13.27
N THR A 567 34.21 11.60 -13.78
CA THR A 567 34.70 12.71 -14.62
C THR A 567 34.57 12.35 -16.10
N GLN A 568 34.56 13.34 -16.99
CA GLN A 568 34.50 13.09 -18.45
C GLN A 568 35.71 12.30 -18.97
N ALA A 569 36.84 12.35 -18.26
CA ALA A 569 38.07 11.65 -18.63
C ALA A 569 38.12 10.18 -18.17
N GLN A 570 37.16 9.74 -17.36
CA GLN A 570 37.12 8.39 -16.82
C GLN A 570 36.22 7.47 -17.65
N ASP A 571 36.78 6.33 -18.05
CA ASP A 571 36.09 5.30 -18.86
C ASP A 571 35.36 4.25 -18.00
N HIS A 572 35.13 4.53 -16.71
CA HIS A 572 34.44 3.61 -15.78
C HIS A 572 33.19 4.25 -15.16
N VAL A 573 32.25 3.39 -14.76
CA VAL A 573 30.98 3.79 -14.14
C VAL A 573 31.14 3.93 -12.63
N GLU A 574 30.96 5.15 -12.14
CA GLU A 574 30.95 5.48 -10.71
C GLU A 574 29.52 5.28 -10.14
N GLU A 575 29.41 4.58 -9.02
CA GLU A 575 28.18 4.51 -8.21
C GLU A 575 28.49 4.98 -6.80
N SER A 576 27.77 5.99 -6.33
CA SER A 576 27.88 6.47 -4.95
C SER A 576 26.50 6.82 -4.43
N TYR A 577 26.06 6.14 -3.36
CA TYR A 577 24.74 6.35 -2.75
C TYR A 577 23.59 6.33 -3.77
N GLY A 578 23.58 5.41 -4.75
CA GLY A 578 22.51 5.33 -5.75
C GLY A 578 22.52 6.48 -6.79
N VAL A 579 23.63 7.22 -6.88
CA VAL A 579 23.95 8.12 -7.98
C VAL A 579 24.93 7.41 -8.92
N ILE A 580 24.49 7.16 -10.16
CA ILE A 580 25.23 6.38 -11.16
C ILE A 580 25.70 7.34 -12.26
N THR A 581 27.01 7.46 -12.45
CA THR A 581 27.57 8.41 -13.42
C THR A 581 28.66 7.78 -14.29
N ALA A 582 28.75 8.24 -15.54
CA ALA A 582 29.76 7.79 -16.49
C ALA A 582 30.22 8.94 -17.40
N GLY A 583 31.52 9.01 -17.71
CA GLY A 583 32.09 10.02 -18.62
C GLY A 583 31.66 9.85 -20.07
N SER A 584 31.46 8.60 -20.52
CA SER A 584 30.82 8.25 -21.79
C SER A 584 30.15 6.87 -21.66
N VAL A 585 29.13 6.59 -22.47
CA VAL A 585 28.51 5.25 -22.55
C VAL A 585 28.79 4.67 -23.93
N GLY A 586 29.75 3.75 -24.02
CA GLY A 586 30.05 3.06 -25.29
C GLY A 586 28.92 2.10 -25.70
N PRO A 587 28.85 1.69 -26.98
CA PRO A 587 27.81 0.79 -27.51
C PRO A 587 27.84 -0.66 -26.95
N LYS A 588 28.73 -0.96 -25.99
CA LYS A 588 28.96 -2.32 -25.45
C LYS A 588 28.01 -2.74 -24.33
N HIS A 589 26.90 -2.04 -24.10
CA HIS A 589 26.01 -2.28 -22.94
C HIS A 589 24.59 -2.74 -23.30
N VAL A 590 24.36 -3.20 -24.52
CA VAL A 590 23.08 -3.78 -24.96
C VAL A 590 23.08 -5.29 -24.67
N GLY A 591 22.77 -5.66 -23.43
CA GLY A 591 22.44 -7.03 -23.02
C GLY A 591 20.94 -7.18 -22.76
N ASN A 592 20.45 -8.41 -22.55
CA ASN A 592 19.07 -8.62 -22.07
C ASN A 592 18.90 -7.95 -20.69
N VAL A 593 17.80 -7.22 -20.46
CA VAL A 593 17.47 -6.54 -19.19
C VAL A 593 17.63 -7.45 -17.98
N LEU A 594 17.25 -8.73 -18.09
CA LEU A 594 17.40 -9.71 -17.00
C LEU A 594 18.88 -9.99 -16.69
N ASP A 595 19.74 -9.99 -17.69
CA ASP A 595 21.18 -10.19 -17.50
C ASP A 595 21.83 -8.90 -16.98
N ILE A 596 21.41 -7.74 -17.49
CA ILE A 596 21.82 -6.40 -17.02
C ILE A 596 21.51 -6.20 -15.53
N MET A 597 20.32 -6.61 -15.08
CA MET A 597 19.92 -6.50 -13.67
C MET A 597 20.54 -7.57 -12.76
N LYS A 598 20.84 -8.76 -13.29
CA LYS A 598 21.49 -9.84 -12.53
C LYS A 598 22.98 -9.59 -12.30
N THR A 599 23.69 -9.09 -13.31
CA THR A 599 25.12 -8.77 -13.17
C THR A 599 25.33 -7.45 -12.45
N ALA A 600 24.39 -6.51 -12.59
CA ALA A 600 24.52 -5.13 -12.12
C ALA A 600 25.82 -4.45 -12.61
N GLU A 601 26.35 -4.90 -13.76
CA GLU A 601 27.55 -4.36 -14.37
C GLU A 601 27.21 -3.31 -15.44
N GLY A 602 28.11 -2.35 -15.63
CA GLY A 602 27.90 -1.23 -16.56
C GLY A 602 26.86 -0.21 -16.07
N PHE A 603 26.62 0.81 -16.88
CA PHE A 603 25.82 1.97 -16.49
C PHE A 603 24.35 1.64 -16.24
N LEU A 604 23.70 0.99 -17.22
CA LEU A 604 22.29 0.61 -17.13
C LEU A 604 22.03 -0.44 -16.04
N GLY A 605 22.96 -1.40 -15.87
CA GLY A 605 22.87 -2.43 -14.83
C GLY A 605 22.83 -1.84 -13.43
N LYS A 606 23.80 -0.97 -13.11
CA LYS A 606 23.83 -0.28 -11.82
C LYS A 606 22.62 0.62 -11.61
N PHE A 607 22.19 1.36 -12.64
CA PHE A 607 21.01 2.23 -12.53
C PHE A 607 19.72 1.45 -12.28
N PHE A 608 19.46 0.39 -13.05
CA PHE A 608 18.27 -0.43 -12.89
C PHE A 608 18.30 -1.23 -11.60
N ALA A 609 19.47 -1.70 -11.16
CA ALA A 609 19.63 -2.30 -9.84
C ALA A 609 19.28 -1.31 -8.72
N ALA A 610 19.73 -0.05 -8.81
CA ALA A 610 19.35 1.01 -7.86
C ALA A 610 17.84 1.29 -7.86
N ILE A 611 17.19 1.35 -9.02
CA ILE A 611 15.72 1.50 -9.11
C ILE A 611 15.00 0.29 -8.50
N SER A 612 15.49 -0.94 -8.76
CA SER A 612 14.86 -2.16 -8.27
C SER A 612 14.92 -2.33 -6.74
N ARG A 613 15.93 -1.72 -6.10
CA ARG A 613 16.04 -1.57 -4.64
C ARG A 613 15.04 -0.55 -4.07
N HIS A 614 14.24 0.08 -4.93
CA HIS A 614 13.26 1.12 -4.64
C HIS A 614 13.84 2.47 -4.20
N ARG A 615 14.68 2.47 -3.14
CA ARG A 615 15.36 3.66 -2.61
C ARG A 615 16.75 3.31 -2.09
N THR A 616 17.61 4.32 -1.99
CA THR A 616 18.94 4.19 -1.36
C THR A 616 18.93 4.79 0.05
N TYR A 617 18.41 4.04 1.02
CA TYR A 617 18.19 4.52 2.38
C TYR A 617 19.47 4.88 3.14
N GLU A 618 20.64 4.40 2.69
CA GLU A 618 21.93 4.82 3.25
C GLU A 618 22.18 6.34 3.09
N ARG A 619 21.51 6.97 2.11
CA ARG A 619 21.64 8.40 1.81
C ARG A 619 20.92 9.28 2.84
N GLU A 620 19.79 8.81 3.36
CA GLU A 620 19.00 9.53 4.37
C GLU A 620 19.78 9.72 5.67
N LEU A 621 20.54 8.71 6.07
CA LEU A 621 21.29 8.71 7.32
C LEU A 621 22.54 9.61 7.30
N THR A 622 22.90 10.18 6.14
CA THR A 622 24.24 10.75 5.92
C THR A 622 24.28 12.11 5.21
N THR A 623 23.15 12.66 4.76
CA THR A 623 23.17 13.88 3.94
C THR A 623 22.11 14.91 4.34
N GLN A 624 22.48 16.18 4.32
CA GLN A 624 21.57 17.32 4.47
C GLN A 624 21.60 18.13 3.16
N LEU A 625 20.43 18.27 2.52
CA LEU A 625 20.23 19.03 1.30
C LEU A 625 18.95 19.87 1.47
N ALA A 626 18.86 21.02 0.79
CA ALA A 626 17.60 21.76 0.69
C ALA A 626 16.86 21.31 -0.57
N TYR A 627 15.57 20.91 -0.44
CA TYR A 627 14.84 20.23 -1.51
C TYR A 627 13.31 20.42 -1.50
#